data_AF-A0A0P8XQL8-F1
#
_entry.id   AF-A0A0P8XQL8-F1
#
_cell.length_a   1.000
_cell.length_b   1.000
_cell.length_c   1.000
_cell.angle_alpha   90.00
_cell.angle_beta   90.00
_cell.angle_gamma   90.00
#
_symmetry.space_group_name_H-M   'P 1'
#
loop_
_entity.id
_entity.type
_entity.pdbx_description
1 polymer ?
#
loop_
_entity_poly.entity_id
_entity_poly.type
_entity_poly.pdbx_seq_one_letter_code
_entity_poly.pdbx_strand_id
1 'polypeptide(L)'
;MCVHLGLVLGVGGQMLELRRVRSGIQSERDGMVTMHDVLDAMWLYENHKDESLLRRVIKPLEGLLVNHKRIIMKDSSVNAVCYGAKIMLPGVLRYEDGIEIDQEIVICTTKGEAICLAIALMTTATMSSCDHGVVAKIKRVIMERDTYPSKWGLGPKASAKKALIAAGKLDKFGRPNENTPKEWLTGFVDYNAKKPVAAAEAAAPPANGSNEASKRKLSTSSVEESAAAAPAEETPSKGEKKKKNKKKHKGDEEAPDAAEEPSAEAEPVEKEKKKKKKKDKDRDREAQE
;
A
#
# COMPACT_ATOMS: atom_id res chain seq x y z
N MET A 1 -8.94 1.76 -34.68
CA MET A 1 -9.53 0.48 -35.14
C MET A 1 -10.53 0.69 -36.27
N CYS A 2 -11.75 1.22 -36.05
CA CYS A 2 -12.75 1.36 -37.13
C CYS A 2 -12.29 2.21 -38.33
N VAL A 3 -11.57 3.31 -38.08
CA VAL A 3 -10.96 4.13 -39.14
C VAL A 3 -9.89 3.36 -39.91
N HIS A 4 -9.04 2.58 -39.21
CA HIS A 4 -8.02 1.77 -39.85
C HIS A 4 -8.64 0.66 -40.72
N LEU A 5 -9.74 0.05 -40.25
CA LEU A 5 -10.51 -0.92 -41.04
C LEU A 5 -11.05 -0.28 -42.33
N GLY A 6 -11.56 0.94 -42.24
CA GLY A 6 -12.04 1.70 -43.40
C GLY A 6 -10.94 2.09 -44.39
N LEU A 7 -9.73 2.38 -43.90
CA LEU A 7 -8.57 2.62 -44.75
C LEU A 7 -8.10 1.35 -45.46
N VAL A 8 -8.10 0.20 -44.78
CA VAL A 8 -7.75 -1.11 -45.39
C VAL A 8 -8.75 -1.50 -46.48
N LEU A 9 -10.04 -1.20 -46.29
CA LEU A 9 -11.08 -1.48 -47.27
C LEU A 9 -11.14 -0.43 -48.41
N GLY A 10 -10.40 0.67 -48.30
CA GLY A 10 -10.36 1.74 -49.32
C GLY A 10 -11.61 2.62 -49.42
N VAL A 11 -12.70 2.27 -48.73
CA VAL A 11 -13.98 2.99 -48.75
C VAL A 11 -14.13 4.02 -47.62
N GLY A 12 -13.18 4.08 -46.69
CA GLY A 12 -13.30 4.88 -45.47
C GLY A 12 -14.23 4.22 -44.44
N GLY A 13 -14.09 4.60 -43.17
CA GLY A 13 -14.87 3.99 -42.09
C GLY A 13 -14.90 4.85 -40.83
N GLN A 14 -16.06 4.93 -40.21
CA GLN A 14 -16.27 5.66 -38.96
C GLN A 14 -17.06 4.79 -37.97
N MET A 15 -16.86 5.03 -36.67
CA MET A 15 -17.57 4.29 -35.63
C MET A 15 -18.96 4.91 -35.45
N LEU A 16 -20.01 4.14 -35.75
CA LEU A 16 -21.39 4.59 -35.60
C LEU A 16 -21.86 4.45 -34.15
N GLU A 17 -21.74 3.25 -33.58
CA GLU A 17 -22.15 2.93 -32.23
C GLU A 17 -21.12 2.04 -31.54
N LEU A 18 -21.05 2.16 -30.21
CA LEU A 18 -20.18 1.33 -29.39
C LEU A 18 -20.85 0.99 -28.07
N ARG A 19 -21.02 -0.31 -27.81
CA ARG A 19 -21.48 -0.84 -26.53
C ARG A 19 -20.36 -1.64 -25.87
N ARG A 20 -20.05 -1.32 -24.62
CA ARG A 20 -19.06 -2.07 -23.83
C ARG A 20 -19.73 -3.26 -23.13
N VAL A 21 -19.47 -4.48 -23.61
CA VAL A 21 -20.06 -5.73 -23.09
C VAL A 21 -19.32 -6.26 -21.85
N ARG A 22 -18.06 -5.86 -21.65
CA ARG A 22 -17.23 -6.28 -20.51
C ARG A 22 -16.30 -5.16 -20.07
N SER A 23 -16.12 -5.04 -18.75
CA SER A 23 -15.12 -4.16 -18.14
C SER A 23 -14.40 -4.90 -17.02
N GLY A 24 -13.14 -5.26 -17.24
CA GLY A 24 -12.38 -6.10 -16.32
C GLY A 24 -13.06 -7.45 -16.13
N ILE A 25 -13.48 -7.72 -14.89
CA ILE A 25 -14.10 -8.98 -14.49
C ILE A 25 -15.63 -8.99 -14.62
N GLN A 26 -16.25 -7.81 -14.70
CA GLN A 26 -17.71 -7.68 -14.78
C GLN A 26 -18.17 -7.70 -16.25
N SER A 27 -19.12 -8.57 -16.56
CA SER A 27 -19.79 -8.62 -17.85
C SER A 27 -21.23 -8.15 -17.77
N GLU A 28 -21.85 -7.87 -18.92
CA GLU A 28 -23.26 -7.49 -19.01
C GLU A 28 -24.22 -8.52 -18.42
N ARG A 29 -23.83 -9.80 -18.40
CA ARG A 29 -24.64 -10.89 -17.82
C ARG A 29 -24.57 -10.93 -16.29
N ASP A 30 -23.55 -10.31 -15.71
CA ASP A 30 -23.29 -10.36 -14.27
C ASP A 30 -24.05 -9.22 -13.58
N GLY A 31 -25.38 -9.24 -13.62
CA GLY A 31 -26.21 -8.29 -12.88
C GLY A 31 -25.99 -6.83 -13.25
N MET A 32 -26.05 -6.51 -14.55
CA MET A 32 -26.12 -5.12 -15.02
C MET A 32 -27.42 -4.48 -14.53
N VAL A 33 -27.30 -3.27 -13.98
CA VAL A 33 -28.41 -2.47 -13.45
C VAL A 33 -28.54 -1.18 -14.24
N THR A 34 -29.77 -0.69 -14.37
CA THR A 34 -30.07 0.59 -15.01
C THR A 34 -30.14 1.72 -13.99
N MET A 35 -30.09 2.97 -14.44
CA MET A 35 -30.26 4.12 -13.55
C MET A 35 -31.64 4.18 -12.89
N HIS A 36 -32.66 3.60 -13.54
CA HIS A 36 -34.01 3.50 -12.97
C HIS A 36 -34.03 2.56 -11.78
N ASP A 37 -33.36 1.40 -11.87
CA ASP A 37 -33.27 0.45 -10.76
C ASP A 37 -32.56 1.07 -9.53
N VAL A 38 -31.58 1.94 -9.74
CA VAL A 38 -30.88 2.66 -8.66
C VAL A 38 -31.82 3.65 -7.96
N LEU A 39 -32.65 4.37 -8.74
CA LEU A 39 -33.63 5.31 -8.20
C LEU A 39 -34.68 4.58 -7.36
N ASP A 40 -35.22 3.48 -7.89
CA ASP A 40 -36.24 2.68 -7.22
C ASP A 40 -35.67 2.03 -5.94
N ALA A 41 -34.42 1.56 -5.98
CA ALA A 41 -33.73 1.02 -4.81
C ALA A 41 -33.59 2.05 -3.68
N MET A 42 -33.25 3.30 -4.01
CA MET A 42 -33.13 4.37 -3.02
C MET A 42 -34.50 4.73 -2.45
N TRP A 43 -35.51 4.86 -3.30
CA TRP A 43 -36.87 5.19 -2.88
C TRP A 43 -37.45 4.14 -1.93
N LEU A 44 -37.26 2.84 -2.23
CA LEU A 44 -37.72 1.75 -1.38
C LEU A 44 -37.06 1.78 0.00
N TYR A 45 -35.76 2.08 0.04
CA TYR A 45 -35.01 2.20 1.29
C TYR A 45 -35.49 3.39 2.13
N GLU A 46 -35.77 4.55 1.53
CA GLU A 46 -36.22 5.73 2.27
C GLU A 46 -37.64 5.57 2.84
N ASN A 47 -38.56 4.99 2.07
CA ASN A 47 -39.98 4.91 2.46
C ASN A 47 -40.30 3.67 3.30
N HIS A 48 -39.72 2.53 2.96
CA HIS A 48 -40.05 1.25 3.58
C HIS A 48 -38.91 0.68 4.43
N LYS A 49 -37.72 1.31 4.43
CA LYS A 49 -36.50 0.82 5.10
C LYS A 49 -36.11 -0.61 4.66
N ASP A 50 -36.52 -1.00 3.46
CA ASP A 50 -36.13 -2.27 2.88
C ASP A 50 -34.79 -2.11 2.13
N GLU A 51 -33.78 -2.88 2.55
CA GLU A 51 -32.44 -2.87 1.98
C GLU A 51 -32.24 -3.92 0.89
N SER A 52 -33.23 -4.77 0.63
CA SER A 52 -33.10 -5.94 -0.26
C SER A 52 -32.65 -5.55 -1.67
N LEU A 53 -33.32 -4.55 -2.27
CA LEU A 53 -33.02 -4.06 -3.62
C LEU A 53 -31.69 -3.30 -3.65
N LEU A 54 -31.38 -2.52 -2.61
CA LEU A 54 -30.14 -1.75 -2.52
C LEU A 54 -28.91 -2.66 -2.44
N ARG A 55 -28.97 -3.73 -1.63
CA ARG A 55 -27.92 -4.75 -1.51
C ARG A 55 -27.74 -5.59 -2.78
N ARG A 56 -28.75 -5.64 -3.66
CA ARG A 56 -28.64 -6.27 -4.98
C ARG A 56 -27.95 -5.36 -6.01
N VAL A 57 -28.26 -4.07 -5.97
CA VAL A 57 -27.70 -3.05 -6.89
C VAL A 57 -26.23 -2.79 -6.56
N ILE A 58 -25.89 -2.65 -5.28
CA ILE A 58 -24.53 -2.34 -4.82
C ILE A 58 -23.79 -3.64 -4.53
N LYS A 59 -22.78 -3.93 -5.35
CA LYS A 59 -21.88 -5.08 -5.12
C LYS A 59 -20.69 -4.71 -4.23
N PRO A 60 -20.20 -5.65 -3.41
CA PRO A 60 -18.97 -5.45 -2.65
C PRO A 60 -17.75 -5.32 -3.58
N LEU A 61 -16.78 -4.52 -3.16
CA LEU A 61 -15.58 -4.20 -3.95
C LEU A 61 -14.69 -5.43 -4.20
N GLU A 62 -14.78 -6.43 -3.32
CA GLU A 62 -14.13 -7.74 -3.44
C GLU A 62 -14.47 -8.43 -4.77
N GLY A 63 -15.65 -8.17 -5.33
CA GLY A 63 -16.08 -8.72 -6.61
C GLY A 63 -15.19 -8.28 -7.80
N LEU A 64 -14.42 -7.20 -7.67
CA LEU A 64 -13.47 -6.76 -8.69
C LEU A 64 -12.11 -7.44 -8.58
N LEU A 65 -11.81 -8.04 -7.43
CA LEU A 65 -10.49 -8.52 -7.05
C LEU A 65 -10.32 -10.04 -7.23
N VAL A 66 -11.32 -10.72 -7.79
CA VAL A 66 -11.36 -12.20 -7.91
C VAL A 66 -10.25 -12.77 -8.79
N ASN A 67 -9.77 -12.02 -9.78
CA ASN A 67 -8.68 -12.45 -10.68
C ASN A 67 -7.30 -12.50 -10.01
N HIS A 68 -7.10 -11.79 -8.90
CA HIS A 68 -5.80 -11.73 -8.24
C HIS A 68 -5.63 -12.88 -7.25
N LYS A 69 -4.39 -13.34 -7.10
CA LYS A 69 -4.05 -14.37 -6.11
C LYS A 69 -4.20 -13.83 -4.70
N ARG A 70 -4.70 -14.66 -3.79
CA ARG A 70 -5.08 -14.28 -2.43
C ARG A 70 -4.05 -14.73 -1.40
N ILE A 71 -3.72 -13.84 -0.47
CA ILE A 71 -3.03 -14.18 0.78
C ILE A 71 -3.95 -13.83 1.94
N ILE A 72 -4.26 -14.83 2.78
CA ILE A 72 -5.10 -14.66 3.96
C ILE A 72 -4.20 -14.31 5.14
N MET A 73 -4.47 -13.16 5.78
CA MET A 73 -3.72 -12.69 6.94
C MET A 73 -4.44 -12.97 8.26
N LYS A 74 -3.64 -13.04 9.33
CA LYS A 74 -4.13 -13.12 10.69
C LYS A 74 -4.74 -11.78 11.13
N ASP A 75 -5.90 -11.83 11.78
CA ASP A 75 -6.64 -10.67 12.26
C ASP A 75 -5.80 -9.69 13.12
N SER A 76 -4.82 -10.21 13.87
CA SER A 76 -3.90 -9.38 14.68
C SER A 76 -2.99 -8.47 13.86
N SER A 77 -2.76 -8.80 12.59
CA SER A 77 -1.84 -8.10 11.70
C SER A 77 -2.58 -7.20 10.71
N VAL A 78 -3.91 -7.27 10.63
CA VAL A 78 -4.73 -6.50 9.67
C VAL A 78 -4.57 -5.00 9.89
N ASN A 79 -4.75 -4.51 11.13
CA ASN A 79 -4.68 -3.08 11.39
C ASN A 79 -3.28 -2.52 11.06
N ALA A 80 -2.21 -3.26 11.36
CA ALA A 80 -0.85 -2.84 11.00
C ALA A 80 -0.69 -2.62 9.48
N VAL A 81 -1.30 -3.47 8.65
CA VAL A 81 -1.31 -3.34 7.19
C VAL A 81 -2.14 -2.13 6.74
N CYS A 82 -3.26 -1.82 7.40
CA CYS A 82 -4.05 -0.62 7.13
C CYS A 82 -3.26 0.69 7.39
N TYR A 83 -2.32 0.66 8.34
CA TYR A 83 -1.37 1.75 8.61
C TYR A 83 -0.16 1.76 7.65
N GLY A 84 -0.05 0.79 6.74
CA GLY A 84 1.02 0.71 5.75
C GLY A 84 2.24 -0.10 6.19
N ALA A 85 2.14 -0.92 7.24
CA ALA A 85 3.22 -1.82 7.62
C ALA A 85 3.46 -2.90 6.53
N LYS A 86 4.73 -3.29 6.34
CA LYS A 86 5.07 -4.37 5.41
C LYS A 86 4.43 -5.70 5.87
N ILE A 87 3.99 -6.52 4.92
CA ILE A 87 3.43 -7.83 5.23
C ILE A 87 4.58 -8.80 5.50
N MET A 88 4.66 -9.23 6.76
CA MET A 88 5.65 -10.19 7.22
C MET A 88 5.05 -11.59 7.26
N LEU A 89 5.88 -12.61 7.03
CA LEU A 89 5.49 -14.02 7.03
C LEU A 89 4.70 -14.48 8.28
N PRO A 90 5.07 -14.11 9.53
CA PRO A 90 4.27 -14.48 10.71
C PRO A 90 2.84 -13.88 10.74
N GLY A 91 2.56 -12.91 9.87
CA GLY A 91 1.22 -12.35 9.70
C GLY A 91 0.34 -13.10 8.70
N VAL A 92 0.90 -14.04 7.94
CA VAL A 92 0.18 -14.81 6.93
C VAL A 92 -0.35 -16.11 7.55
N LEU A 93 -1.63 -16.40 7.28
CA LEU A 93 -2.29 -17.64 7.72
C LEU A 93 -2.32 -18.67 6.59
N ARG A 94 -2.72 -18.23 5.38
CA ARG A 94 -2.82 -19.07 4.18
C ARG A 94 -2.42 -18.26 2.95
N TYR A 95 -1.94 -18.93 1.93
CA TYR A 95 -1.59 -18.33 0.65
C TYR A 95 -2.05 -19.25 -0.48
N GLU A 96 -2.34 -18.65 -1.62
CA GLU A 96 -2.68 -19.38 -2.85
C GLU A 96 -1.41 -19.92 -3.53
N ASP A 97 -1.59 -20.96 -4.36
CA ASP A 97 -0.46 -21.57 -5.07
C ASP A 97 -0.03 -20.73 -6.29
N GLY A 98 1.21 -20.94 -6.71
CA GLY A 98 1.80 -20.36 -7.90
C GLY A 98 2.12 -18.87 -7.79
N ILE A 99 2.17 -18.27 -6.60
CA ILE A 99 2.56 -16.86 -6.44
C ILE A 99 4.01 -16.69 -6.91
N GLU A 100 4.21 -15.81 -7.89
CA GLU A 100 5.52 -15.44 -8.41
C GLU A 100 6.00 -14.10 -7.82
N ILE A 101 7.30 -13.85 -7.94
CA ILE A 101 7.91 -12.58 -7.50
C ILE A 101 7.37 -11.45 -8.39
N ASP A 102 7.13 -10.29 -7.80
CA ASP A 102 6.59 -9.09 -8.44
C ASP A 102 5.16 -9.22 -9.01
N GLN A 103 4.48 -10.33 -8.72
CA GLN A 103 3.08 -10.50 -9.07
C GLN A 103 2.15 -9.64 -8.18
N GLU A 104 1.09 -9.09 -8.78
CA GLU A 104 0.04 -8.39 -8.05
C GLU A 104 -0.91 -9.38 -7.35
N ILE A 105 -1.00 -9.21 -6.03
CA ILE A 105 -1.77 -10.06 -5.13
C ILE A 105 -2.74 -9.23 -4.29
N VAL A 106 -3.81 -9.87 -3.84
CA VAL A 106 -4.78 -9.31 -2.91
C VAL A 106 -4.57 -9.93 -1.55
N ILE A 107 -4.58 -9.09 -0.53
CA ILE A 107 -4.49 -9.52 0.85
C ILE A 107 -5.87 -9.48 1.46
N CYS A 108 -6.32 -10.61 1.98
CA CYS A 108 -7.65 -10.80 2.52
C CYS A 108 -7.61 -11.09 4.03
N THR A 109 -8.69 -10.74 4.73
CA THR A 109 -8.96 -11.26 6.07
C THR A 109 -9.48 -12.71 5.99
N THR A 110 -9.59 -13.37 7.14
CA THR A 110 -10.23 -14.69 7.25
C THR A 110 -11.71 -14.68 6.84
N LYS A 111 -12.36 -13.51 6.88
CA LYS A 111 -13.75 -13.30 6.44
C LYS A 111 -13.89 -13.06 4.94
N GLY A 112 -12.78 -12.91 4.22
CA GLY A 112 -12.77 -12.61 2.78
C GLY A 112 -12.83 -11.12 2.44
N GLU A 113 -12.68 -10.22 3.42
CA GLU A 113 -12.62 -8.77 3.17
C GLU A 113 -11.27 -8.40 2.54
N ALA A 114 -11.27 -7.51 1.54
CA ALA A 114 -10.03 -7.07 0.90
C ALA A 114 -9.34 -5.98 1.74
N ILE A 115 -8.15 -6.29 2.27
CA ILE A 115 -7.35 -5.36 3.09
C ILE A 115 -6.59 -4.39 2.18
N CYS A 116 -5.77 -4.95 1.28
CA CYS A 116 -4.92 -4.17 0.40
C CYS A 116 -4.50 -4.95 -0.85
N LEU A 117 -4.09 -4.19 -1.86
CA LEU A 117 -3.34 -4.68 -3.00
C LEU A 117 -1.85 -4.58 -2.70
N ALA A 118 -1.14 -5.66 -2.98
CA ALA A 118 0.29 -5.77 -2.73
C ALA A 118 1.01 -6.43 -3.89
N ILE A 119 2.32 -6.23 -3.93
CA ILE A 119 3.24 -6.87 -4.87
C ILE A 119 4.02 -7.92 -4.09
N ALA A 120 3.99 -9.15 -4.56
CA ALA A 120 4.68 -10.27 -3.92
C ALA A 120 6.20 -10.10 -4.02
N LEU A 121 6.92 -10.30 -2.91
CA LEU A 121 8.38 -10.33 -2.86
C LEU A 121 8.93 -11.74 -2.64
N MET A 122 8.06 -12.70 -2.40
CA MET A 122 8.36 -14.10 -2.15
C MET A 122 7.50 -14.98 -3.05
N THR A 123 8.07 -16.08 -3.53
CA THR A 123 7.32 -17.13 -4.23
C THR A 123 6.63 -18.06 -3.23
N THR A 124 5.60 -18.79 -3.66
CA THR A 124 4.92 -19.81 -2.84
C THR A 124 5.91 -20.81 -2.21
N ALA A 125 6.90 -21.28 -2.98
CA ALA A 125 7.93 -22.20 -2.47
C ALA A 125 8.76 -21.58 -1.33
N THR A 126 9.20 -20.33 -1.50
CA THR A 126 9.97 -19.62 -0.47
C THR A 126 9.13 -19.30 0.77
N MET A 127 7.85 -19.00 0.59
CA MET A 127 6.91 -18.78 1.70
C MET A 127 6.71 -20.04 2.53
N SER A 128 6.84 -21.24 1.94
CA SER A 128 6.77 -22.51 2.66
C SER A 128 8.06 -22.88 3.39
N SER A 129 9.23 -22.48 2.87
CA SER A 129 10.52 -22.89 3.43
C SER A 129 11.07 -21.94 4.49
N CYS A 130 10.72 -20.66 4.42
CA CYS A 130 11.29 -19.64 5.30
C CYS A 130 10.45 -19.47 6.58
N ASP A 131 11.10 -19.15 7.70
CA ASP A 131 10.41 -18.81 8.96
C ASP A 131 10.16 -17.31 9.14
N HIS A 132 10.92 -16.49 8.43
CA HIS A 132 10.89 -15.04 8.56
C HIS A 132 11.14 -14.34 7.21
N GLY A 133 10.51 -13.18 7.04
CA GLY A 133 10.78 -12.30 5.92
C GLY A 133 9.57 -11.46 5.52
N VAL A 134 9.80 -10.57 4.56
CA VAL A 134 8.76 -9.72 3.98
C VAL A 134 8.13 -10.47 2.82
N VAL A 135 6.84 -10.79 2.94
CA VAL A 135 6.09 -11.54 1.92
C VAL A 135 5.71 -10.62 0.77
N ALA A 136 5.23 -9.42 1.08
CA ALA A 136 4.71 -8.52 0.08
C ALA A 136 4.88 -7.05 0.46
N LYS A 137 5.03 -6.22 -0.56
CA LYS A 137 5.05 -4.76 -0.46
C LYS A 137 3.68 -4.20 -0.79
N ILE A 138 3.13 -3.36 0.07
CA ILE A 138 1.83 -2.72 -0.18
C ILE A 138 1.93 -1.79 -1.40
N LYS A 139 0.98 -1.92 -2.31
CA LYS A 139 0.75 -1.01 -3.43
C LYS A 139 -0.35 -0.01 -3.08
N ARG A 140 -1.50 -0.50 -2.58
CA ARG A 140 -2.65 0.34 -2.18
C ARG A 140 -3.45 -0.30 -1.06
N VAL A 141 -3.71 0.44 0.00
CA VAL A 141 -4.62 0.04 1.09
C VAL A 141 -6.06 0.35 0.69
N ILE A 142 -6.98 -0.58 0.96
CA ILE A 142 -8.41 -0.45 0.66
C ILE A 142 -9.21 -0.34 1.96
N MET A 143 -8.93 -1.22 2.91
CA MET A 143 -9.62 -1.25 4.20
C MET A 143 -9.31 -0.02 5.05
N GLU A 144 -10.32 0.44 5.79
CA GLU A 144 -10.19 1.58 6.69
C GLU A 144 -9.26 1.27 7.87
N ARG A 145 -8.73 2.32 8.49
CA ARG A 145 -7.92 2.19 9.71
C ARG A 145 -8.85 1.88 10.88
N ASP A 146 -8.37 1.06 11.82
CA ASP A 146 -9.07 0.72 13.06
C ASP A 146 -10.39 -0.07 12.91
N THR A 147 -10.67 -0.62 11.72
CA THR A 147 -11.69 -1.69 11.55
C THR A 147 -11.37 -2.91 12.40
N TYR A 148 -10.08 -3.20 12.60
CA TYR A 148 -9.58 -4.24 13.49
C TYR A 148 -8.75 -3.62 14.63
N PRO A 149 -8.78 -4.20 15.85
CA PRO A 149 -8.03 -3.67 16.98
C PRO A 149 -6.52 -3.71 16.73
N SER A 150 -5.81 -2.66 17.16
CA SER A 150 -4.34 -2.61 17.11
C SER A 150 -3.73 -3.59 18.11
N LYS A 151 -3.06 -4.63 17.60
CA LYS A 151 -2.37 -5.65 18.43
C LYS A 151 -0.85 -5.62 18.29
N TRP A 152 -0.29 -4.60 17.64
CA TRP A 152 1.17 -4.46 17.55
C TRP A 152 1.77 -4.23 18.95
N GLY A 153 2.90 -4.88 19.24
CA GLY A 153 3.59 -4.72 20.52
C GLY A 153 2.96 -5.46 21.72
N LEU A 154 1.96 -6.31 21.51
CA LEU A 154 1.37 -7.22 22.51
C LEU A 154 1.88 -8.68 22.37
N GLY A 155 2.82 -8.94 21.46
CA GLY A 155 3.38 -10.28 21.26
C GLY A 155 4.27 -10.74 22.43
N PRO A 156 4.50 -12.05 22.61
CA PRO A 156 5.28 -12.60 23.73
C PRO A 156 6.66 -11.95 23.90
N LYS A 157 7.39 -11.74 22.79
CA LYS A 157 8.69 -11.05 22.81
C LYS A 157 8.57 -9.56 23.15
N ALA A 158 7.52 -8.88 22.71
CA ALA A 158 7.33 -7.45 23.01
C ALA A 158 6.92 -7.21 24.46
N SER A 159 6.05 -8.07 25.01
CA SER A 159 5.66 -8.06 26.42
C SER A 159 6.85 -8.43 27.33
N ALA A 160 7.66 -9.43 26.97
CA ALA A 160 8.89 -9.76 27.69
C ALA A 160 9.89 -8.59 27.67
N LYS A 161 10.04 -7.90 26.53
CA LYS A 161 10.87 -6.68 26.44
C LYS A 161 10.38 -5.61 27.40
N LYS A 162 9.06 -5.31 27.41
CA LYS A 162 8.46 -4.33 28.33
C LYS A 162 8.63 -4.74 29.79
N ALA A 163 8.48 -6.02 30.12
CA ALA A 163 8.68 -6.53 31.47
C ALA A 163 10.15 -6.40 31.93
N LEU A 164 11.12 -6.66 31.04
CA LEU A 164 12.54 -6.48 31.34
C LEU A 164 12.94 -5.00 31.49
N ILE A 165 12.30 -4.10 30.74
CA ILE A 165 12.46 -2.65 30.92
C ILE A 165 11.88 -2.22 32.27
N ALA A 166 10.69 -2.70 32.62
CA ALA A 166 10.08 -2.43 33.93
C ALA A 166 10.92 -3.00 35.10
N ALA A 167 11.57 -4.14 34.89
CA ALA A 167 12.50 -4.74 35.87
C ALA A 167 13.88 -4.06 35.90
N GLY A 168 14.12 -3.00 35.12
CA GLY A 168 15.41 -2.28 35.06
C GLY A 168 16.57 -3.07 34.44
N LYS A 169 16.30 -4.25 33.87
CA LYS A 169 17.31 -5.11 33.23
C LYS A 169 17.65 -4.66 31.81
N LEU A 170 16.77 -3.87 31.19
CA LEU A 170 16.98 -3.19 29.91
C LEU A 170 16.85 -1.66 30.10
N ASP A 171 17.55 -0.89 29.26
CA ASP A 171 17.43 0.57 29.24
C ASP A 171 16.02 1.05 28.80
N LYS A 172 15.68 2.32 29.00
CA LYS A 172 14.41 2.96 28.59
C LYS A 172 14.07 2.76 27.12
N PHE A 173 15.10 2.66 26.26
CA PHE A 173 14.97 2.40 24.82
C PHE A 173 15.04 0.91 24.45
N GLY A 174 15.16 0.05 25.45
CA GLY A 174 15.20 -1.40 25.30
C GLY A 174 16.49 -1.92 24.67
N ARG A 175 17.61 -1.22 24.90
CA ARG A 175 18.97 -1.69 24.58
C ARG A 175 19.53 -2.54 25.72
N PRO A 176 20.43 -3.49 25.43
CA PRO A 176 21.08 -4.26 26.48
C PRO A 176 21.92 -3.38 27.41
N ASN A 177 21.79 -3.62 28.71
CA ASN A 177 22.64 -3.06 29.77
C ASN A 177 23.39 -4.22 30.46
N GLU A 178 24.30 -3.92 31.39
CA GLU A 178 25.13 -4.91 32.09
C GLU A 178 24.32 -5.98 32.85
N ASN A 179 23.07 -5.67 33.21
CA ASN A 179 22.14 -6.59 33.89
C ASN A 179 21.24 -7.40 32.95
N THR A 180 21.54 -7.44 31.65
CA THR A 180 20.73 -8.20 30.70
C THR A 180 20.97 -9.70 30.82
N PRO A 181 19.90 -10.52 30.90
CA PRO A 181 20.05 -11.97 30.86
C PRO A 181 20.59 -12.39 29.49
N LYS A 182 21.57 -13.29 29.50
CA LYS A 182 22.24 -13.82 28.28
C LYS A 182 21.25 -14.43 27.28
N GLU A 183 20.14 -14.99 27.77
CA GLU A 183 19.05 -15.53 26.97
C GLU A 183 18.34 -14.47 26.10
N TRP A 184 18.26 -13.22 26.58
CA TRP A 184 17.68 -12.12 25.81
C TRP A 184 18.59 -11.69 24.66
N LEU A 185 19.91 -11.74 24.86
CA LEU A 185 20.90 -11.39 23.84
C LEU A 185 20.93 -12.39 22.69
N THR A 186 20.76 -13.68 22.96
CA THR A 186 20.72 -14.72 21.93
C THR A 186 19.35 -14.86 21.24
N GLY A 187 18.25 -14.61 21.95
CA GLY A 187 16.89 -14.81 21.42
C GLY A 187 16.24 -13.60 20.74
N PHE A 188 16.77 -12.39 20.96
CA PHE A 188 16.23 -11.15 20.40
C PHE A 188 17.05 -10.66 19.20
N VAL A 189 16.50 -10.86 18.00
CA VAL A 189 17.03 -10.28 16.77
C VAL A 189 16.25 -8.99 16.47
N ASP A 190 16.95 -7.86 16.50
CA ASP A 190 16.39 -6.59 16.07
C ASP A 190 16.53 -6.45 14.55
N TYR A 191 15.42 -6.65 13.83
CA TYR A 191 15.39 -6.53 12.37
C TYR A 191 15.40 -5.08 11.86
N ASN A 192 15.31 -4.09 12.76
CA ASN A 192 15.38 -2.67 12.42
C ASN A 192 16.78 -2.08 12.68
N ALA A 193 17.60 -2.77 13.47
CA ALA A 193 19.00 -2.42 13.64
C ALA A 193 19.76 -2.75 12.35
N LYS A 194 20.25 -1.72 11.65
CA LYS A 194 21.31 -1.93 10.65
C LYS A 194 22.47 -2.60 11.38
N LYS A 195 22.76 -3.86 11.07
CA LYS A 195 23.98 -4.53 11.54
C LYS A 195 25.17 -3.63 11.17
N PRO A 196 25.99 -3.15 12.14
CA PRO A 196 27.26 -2.57 11.80
C PRO A 196 28.14 -3.67 11.20
N VAL A 197 28.69 -3.38 10.02
CA VAL A 197 29.61 -4.25 9.28
C VAL A 197 30.94 -4.25 10.01
N ALA A 198 31.05 -5.03 11.09
CA ALA A 198 32.30 -5.16 11.86
C ALA A 198 32.29 -6.42 12.76
N ALA A 199 32.04 -7.60 12.20
CA ALA A 199 32.26 -8.88 12.92
C ALA A 199 32.27 -10.12 11.99
N ALA A 200 32.61 -9.97 10.70
CA ALA A 200 32.59 -11.08 9.73
C ALA A 200 33.99 -11.45 9.19
N GLU A 201 35.07 -11.04 9.86
CA GLU A 201 36.44 -11.49 9.57
C GLU A 201 37.06 -12.10 10.82
N ALA A 202 36.63 -13.31 11.19
CA ALA A 202 37.37 -14.18 12.11
C ALA A 202 36.82 -15.61 12.06
N ALA A 203 36.87 -16.25 10.89
CA ALA A 203 36.80 -17.71 10.76
C ALA A 203 37.30 -18.15 9.38
N ALA A 204 38.62 -18.30 9.23
CA ALA A 204 39.22 -19.07 8.14
C ALA A 204 39.63 -20.46 8.68
N PRO A 205 39.39 -21.56 7.95
CA PRO A 205 39.92 -22.88 8.30
C PRO A 205 41.38 -23.02 7.82
N PRO A 206 42.24 -23.84 8.47
CA PRO A 206 43.61 -24.05 8.03
C PRO A 206 43.69 -25.18 7.00
N ALA A 207 44.45 -24.99 5.92
CA ALA A 207 44.94 -26.07 5.09
C ALA A 207 46.37 -25.77 4.61
N ASN A 208 47.25 -26.75 4.84
CA ASN A 208 48.69 -26.72 4.66
C ASN A 208 49.15 -26.76 3.20
N GLY A 209 50.13 -25.89 2.91
CA GLY A 209 51.36 -26.06 2.11
C GLY A 209 51.48 -27.08 0.96
N SER A 210 51.72 -26.56 -0.24
CA SER A 210 52.97 -26.75 -1.03
C SER A 210 52.83 -25.95 -2.35
N ASN A 211 53.55 -24.83 -2.49
CA ASN A 211 54.82 -24.68 -3.19
C ASN A 211 54.69 -24.84 -4.72
N GLU A 212 54.72 -23.73 -5.48
CA GLU A 212 55.85 -23.38 -6.36
C GLU A 212 55.56 -22.09 -7.15
N ALA A 213 56.62 -21.33 -7.37
CA ALA A 213 56.63 -19.96 -7.85
C ALA A 213 56.68 -19.84 -9.39
N SER A 214 56.40 -18.61 -9.84
CA SER A 214 57.18 -17.87 -10.85
C SER A 214 56.49 -17.51 -12.18
N LYS A 215 56.25 -16.20 -12.28
CA LYS A 215 56.52 -15.29 -13.42
C LYS A 215 55.79 -15.45 -14.77
N ARG A 216 54.88 -14.47 -14.99
CA ARG A 216 55.07 -13.27 -15.84
C ARG A 216 54.91 -13.41 -17.39
N LYS A 217 53.88 -12.68 -17.86
CA LYS A 217 53.74 -11.84 -19.09
C LYS A 217 53.89 -12.44 -20.51
N LEU A 218 52.80 -12.25 -21.26
CA LEU A 218 52.66 -11.38 -22.46
C LEU A 218 53.46 -11.72 -23.74
N SER A 219 52.73 -12.00 -24.83
CA SER A 219 52.87 -11.49 -26.23
C SER A 219 52.26 -12.53 -27.18
N THR A 220 51.13 -12.27 -27.87
CA THR A 220 50.88 -11.47 -29.09
C THR A 220 51.43 -12.06 -30.39
N SER A 221 50.63 -11.88 -31.45
CA SER A 221 50.87 -12.06 -32.91
C SER A 221 50.60 -13.48 -33.46
N SER A 222 49.87 -13.69 -34.56
CA SER A 222 49.27 -12.78 -35.56
C SER A 222 48.62 -13.58 -36.71
N VAL A 223 47.77 -12.89 -37.49
CA VAL A 223 47.31 -13.11 -38.90
C VAL A 223 46.39 -14.32 -39.17
N GLU A 224 45.31 -14.33 -39.97
CA GLU A 224 44.71 -13.53 -41.07
C GLU A 224 43.16 -13.58 -40.92
N GLU A 225 42.34 -12.54 -41.09
CA GLU A 225 42.03 -11.70 -42.28
C GLU A 225 40.92 -12.28 -43.20
N SER A 226 39.70 -11.75 -43.04
CA SER A 226 38.77 -11.26 -44.09
C SER A 226 37.41 -10.96 -43.40
N ALA A 227 37.08 -9.72 -43.02
CA ALA A 227 36.75 -8.55 -43.87
C ALA A 227 35.53 -8.83 -44.78
N ALA A 228 34.54 -7.98 -44.98
CA ALA A 228 34.07 -6.67 -44.48
C ALA A 228 32.69 -6.49 -45.20
N ALA A 229 31.78 -5.55 -44.97
CA ALA A 229 31.74 -4.18 -44.45
C ALA A 229 30.23 -3.89 -44.12
N ALA A 230 29.76 -3.07 -43.17
CA ALA A 230 30.06 -1.66 -42.80
C ALA A 230 29.95 -0.69 -44.01
N PRO A 231 29.66 0.63 -43.86
CA PRO A 231 29.80 1.51 -42.67
C PRO A 231 28.57 2.46 -42.51
N ALA A 232 28.55 3.58 -41.80
CA ALA A 232 29.02 4.12 -40.52
C ALA A 232 28.48 5.58 -40.46
N GLU A 233 28.25 6.15 -39.27
CA GLU A 233 28.52 7.58 -39.03
C GLU A 233 28.60 7.90 -37.52
N GLU A 234 29.40 8.92 -37.18
CA GLU A 234 29.97 9.25 -35.88
C GLU A 234 29.21 10.36 -35.07
N THR A 235 29.67 10.52 -33.81
CA THR A 235 29.29 11.29 -32.60
C THR A 235 29.39 12.85 -32.65
N PRO A 236 29.44 13.69 -31.54
CA PRO A 236 29.07 13.61 -30.09
C PRO A 236 28.40 14.89 -29.45
N SER A 237 27.95 14.83 -28.16
CA SER A 237 28.41 15.68 -26.99
C SER A 237 27.38 16.19 -25.93
N LYS A 238 27.84 16.15 -24.64
CA LYS A 238 27.52 16.93 -23.39
C LYS A 238 26.06 17.00 -22.85
N GLY A 239 25.70 16.96 -21.56
CA GLY A 239 26.38 17.08 -20.25
C GLY A 239 25.86 18.30 -19.44
N GLU A 240 25.13 18.11 -18.30
CA GLU A 240 25.28 18.84 -17.01
C GLU A 240 24.06 18.82 -16.03
N LYS A 241 24.41 18.84 -14.73
CA LYS A 241 23.56 18.96 -13.51
C LYS A 241 23.49 20.43 -13.05
N LYS A 242 22.36 20.92 -12.47
CA LYS A 242 22.36 21.66 -11.16
C LYS A 242 20.99 22.18 -10.64
N LYS A 243 20.72 21.84 -9.37
CA LYS A 243 20.25 22.65 -8.21
C LYS A 243 19.24 23.82 -8.37
N LYS A 244 18.07 23.64 -7.73
CA LYS A 244 17.61 24.27 -6.47
C LYS A 244 17.81 25.80 -6.31
N ASN A 245 16.71 26.56 -6.23
CA ASN A 245 16.62 27.63 -5.22
C ASN A 245 15.17 27.98 -4.80
N LYS A 246 15.07 28.41 -3.55
CA LYS A 246 13.92 28.68 -2.69
C LYS A 246 14.07 30.12 -2.17
N LYS A 247 13.05 30.98 -2.31
CA LYS A 247 12.85 32.28 -1.61
C LYS A 247 11.43 32.73 -1.99
N LYS A 248 10.40 32.92 -1.15
CA LYS A 248 10.19 33.48 0.22
C LYS A 248 10.57 34.97 0.36
N HIS A 249 9.55 35.84 0.30
CA HIS A 249 9.28 37.08 1.05
C HIS A 249 7.81 37.46 0.69
N LYS A 250 6.80 37.55 1.58
CA LYS A 250 6.57 38.35 2.80
C LYS A 250 6.49 39.85 2.44
N GLY A 251 5.29 40.41 2.21
CA GLY A 251 4.51 41.27 3.15
C GLY A 251 4.89 42.75 2.90
N ASP A 252 4.08 43.80 3.01
CA ASP A 252 2.73 44.08 3.48
C ASP A 252 2.40 45.55 3.05
N GLU A 253 1.12 45.90 2.96
CA GLU A 253 0.44 47.22 3.07
C GLU A 253 1.08 48.57 2.64
N GLU A 254 0.38 49.36 1.81
CA GLU A 254 -0.49 50.48 2.27
C GLU A 254 -1.24 51.15 1.08
N ALA A 255 -2.55 51.38 1.26
CA ALA A 255 -3.42 52.30 0.47
C ALA A 255 -3.39 53.71 1.13
N PRO A 256 -4.01 54.78 0.57
CA PRO A 256 -5.48 54.98 0.57
C PRO A 256 -5.98 55.72 -0.71
N ASP A 257 -7.24 56.08 -1.00
CA ASP A 257 -8.44 56.39 -0.21
C ASP A 257 -9.70 56.53 -1.13
N ALA A 258 -10.90 56.41 -0.51
CA ALA A 258 -12.23 56.99 -0.78
C ALA A 258 -12.96 56.73 -2.13
N ALA A 259 -14.28 56.45 -2.23
CA ALA A 259 -15.48 56.41 -1.36
C ALA A 259 -16.55 55.55 -2.14
N GLU A 260 -17.66 54.98 -1.63
CA GLU A 260 -18.65 55.36 -0.61
C GLU A 260 -19.58 54.14 -0.34
N GLU A 261 -20.07 53.96 0.90
CA GLU A 261 -20.91 52.84 1.43
C GLU A 261 -22.45 53.11 1.31
N PRO A 262 -23.42 52.53 2.08
CA PRO A 262 -23.49 51.26 2.87
C PRO A 262 -24.83 50.47 2.74
N SER A 263 -24.89 49.20 3.21
CA SER A 263 -25.86 48.75 4.25
C SER A 263 -25.80 47.23 4.61
N ALA A 264 -25.72 46.99 5.94
CA ALA A 264 -26.38 45.96 6.78
C ALA A 264 -25.89 44.48 6.85
N GLU A 265 -25.04 44.21 7.87
CA GLU A 265 -25.14 43.25 9.02
C GLU A 265 -25.96 41.94 8.87
N ALA A 266 -25.42 40.72 9.10
CA ALA A 266 -24.95 40.03 10.33
C ALA A 266 -26.06 39.31 11.15
N GLU A 267 -25.75 38.07 11.62
CA GLU A 267 -26.44 37.15 12.58
C GLU A 267 -27.30 35.96 12.06
N PRO A 268 -26.91 34.70 12.39
CA PRO A 268 -27.88 33.62 12.60
C PRO A 268 -27.57 32.68 13.79
N VAL A 269 -27.29 33.19 15.01
CA VAL A 269 -26.94 32.32 16.18
C VAL A 269 -28.07 32.21 17.22
N GLU A 270 -29.02 33.15 17.30
CA GLU A 270 -30.09 33.09 18.31
C GLU A 270 -31.24 32.11 18.01
N LYS A 271 -31.50 31.78 16.73
CA LYS A 271 -32.65 30.93 16.35
C LYS A 271 -32.50 29.47 16.80
N GLU A 272 -31.28 28.94 16.90
CA GLU A 272 -31.07 27.55 17.35
C GLU A 272 -31.30 27.36 18.85
N LYS A 273 -30.87 28.32 19.69
CA LYS A 273 -31.05 28.23 21.15
C LYS A 273 -32.53 28.27 21.55
N LYS A 274 -33.36 29.06 20.84
CA LYS A 274 -34.80 29.15 21.11
C LYS A 274 -35.57 27.89 20.70
N LYS A 275 -35.13 27.21 19.63
CA LYS A 275 -35.71 25.94 19.17
C LYS A 275 -35.39 24.77 20.11
N LYS A 276 -34.17 24.73 20.66
CA LYS A 276 -33.74 23.71 21.62
C LYS A 276 -34.49 23.81 22.95
N LYS A 277 -34.68 25.04 23.45
CA LYS A 277 -35.40 25.28 24.73
C LYS A 277 -36.90 24.95 24.67
N LYS A 278 -37.52 25.03 23.47
CA LYS A 278 -38.93 24.63 23.30
C LYS A 278 -39.09 23.10 23.25
N LYS A 279 -38.12 22.40 22.65
CA LYS A 279 -38.13 20.93 22.53
C LYS A 279 -37.90 20.21 23.87
N ASP A 280 -37.06 20.75 24.75
CA ASP A 280 -36.87 20.17 26.09
C ASP A 280 -38.10 20.38 26.98
N LYS A 281 -38.82 21.51 26.84
CA LYS A 281 -40.03 21.79 27.63
C LYS A 281 -41.22 20.89 27.28
N ASP A 282 -41.36 20.49 26.01
CA ASP A 282 -42.41 19.54 25.61
C ASP A 282 -42.09 18.11 26.05
N ARG A 283 -40.81 17.71 26.09
CA ARG A 283 -40.38 16.39 26.59
C ARG A 283 -40.59 16.21 28.10
N ASP A 284 -40.38 17.26 28.89
CA ASP A 284 -40.62 17.21 30.33
C ASP A 284 -42.13 17.18 30.68
N ARG A 285 -43.00 17.60 29.75
CA ARG A 285 -44.45 17.57 29.93
C ARG A 285 -45.07 16.21 29.64
N GLU A 286 -44.56 15.51 28.61
CA GLU A 286 -44.96 14.13 28.29
C GLU A 286 -44.44 13.08 29.28
N ALA A 287 -43.44 13.41 30.11
CA ALA A 287 -42.91 12.51 31.14
C ALA A 287 -43.65 12.61 32.50
N GLN A 288 -44.63 13.51 32.62
CA GLN A 288 -45.39 13.76 33.85
C GLN A 288 -46.90 13.48 33.74
N GLU A 289 -47.38 13.00 32.59
CA GLU A 289 -48.70 12.36 32.40
C GLU A 289 -48.55 10.85 32.25
#